data_AF-A0A149QTJ8-F1
#
_entry.id   AF-A0A149QTJ8-F1
#
_cell.length_a   1.000
_cell.length_b   1.000
_cell.length_c   1.000
_cell.angle_alpha   90.00
_cell.angle_beta   90.00
_cell.angle_gamma   90.00
#
_symmetry.space_group_name_H-M   'P 1'
#
loop_
_entity.id
_entity.type
_entity.pdbx_description
1 polymer ?
#
loop_
_entity_poly.entity_id
_entity_poly.type
_entity_poly.pdbx_seq_one_letter_code
_entity_poly.pdbx_strand_id
1 'polypeptide(L)'
;MRQLLPVRLALIALLGCGIAALPGSACAEPVVMPPAPPAPPMPPLLEVPLAASSTLVIPATCLDHLSVVGGEDAHVVSGSGRLKKHGDRLTFTTSARDCSSQDNAVVMVPTQTGIEILSPRNNLTTYRISGVNGEVTAVTGRGDLEVDQAAGLTLNMEGSGTVSVRHVTGRLTVQNLASGDLHIDSIAAASANLTAMSSGDIRIGPGDTDVLTVRDYGSADIVLNTRTRDADVTLMGSGDITLQKVSEMLKKRPLGSGTISVTESSGARITTSTTPDPSAILSDTARKVLGSFHVQLGNSDEDSEPPVHARSPHSGGHGLIGLLLKIALIVWAVRLFRRYRRTGVLPFRSTLNKAAAGYAEGVRSWSLHRAAWRDTPAATATAAMRDAVTGFRRQPPEPAEDFSRSVPPGHPLARLQDRLVRMERRLGLMEQFVTSPDFSLERQFRDLERTDGRRA
;
A
#
# COMPACT_ATOMS: atom_id res chain seq x y z
N MET A 1 30.40 -57.22 -39.09
CA MET A 1 30.29 -56.97 -37.63
C MET A 1 28.88 -56.40 -37.42
N ARG A 2 27.79 -57.15 -37.13
CA ARG A 2 27.49 -58.06 -35.99
C ARG A 2 28.00 -57.43 -34.69
N GLN A 3 27.20 -57.06 -33.70
CA GLN A 3 26.16 -57.80 -32.95
C GLN A 3 25.13 -56.79 -32.35
N LEU A 4 23.81 -56.94 -32.48
CA LEU A 4 22.83 -57.80 -31.76
C LEU A 4 22.62 -57.46 -30.26
N LEU A 5 21.46 -56.80 -29.97
CA LEU A 5 20.33 -57.18 -29.07
C LEU A 5 20.64 -57.91 -27.73
N PRO A 6 19.83 -57.72 -26.64
CA PRO A 6 18.43 -58.19 -26.69
C PRO A 6 17.36 -57.49 -25.84
N VAL A 7 16.13 -57.72 -26.29
CA VAL A 7 14.83 -57.65 -25.59
C VAL A 7 14.51 -59.03 -24.98
N ARG A 8 14.02 -59.09 -23.73
CA ARG A 8 13.14 -60.15 -23.11
C ARG A 8 12.49 -59.50 -21.86
N LEU A 9 11.17 -59.37 -21.67
CA LEU A 9 10.07 -60.35 -21.50
C LEU A 9 10.30 -61.42 -20.41
N ALA A 10 9.62 -61.25 -19.26
CA ALA A 10 9.25 -62.24 -18.22
C ALA A 10 8.87 -61.48 -16.93
N LEU A 11 7.96 -61.86 -16.05
CA LEU A 11 6.96 -62.90 -15.97
C LEU A 11 6.14 -62.58 -14.70
N ILE A 12 4.83 -62.75 -14.80
CA ILE A 12 3.83 -62.81 -13.73
C ILE A 12 4.17 -63.89 -12.70
N ALA A 13 4.12 -63.57 -11.39
CA ALA A 13 3.73 -64.52 -10.33
C ALA A 13 3.56 -63.81 -8.97
N LEU A 14 2.32 -63.79 -8.46
CA LEU A 14 2.01 -63.96 -7.04
C LEU A 14 0.54 -64.39 -6.92
N LEU A 15 0.33 -65.72 -6.98
CA LEU A 15 -0.69 -66.42 -6.19
C LEU A 15 -0.38 -66.16 -4.71
N GLY A 16 -1.30 -66.01 -3.76
CA GLY A 16 -2.58 -66.67 -3.57
C GLY A 16 -2.54 -67.41 -2.23
N CYS A 17 -3.24 -66.87 -1.21
CA CYS A 17 -3.66 -67.54 0.03
C CYS A 17 -4.47 -66.49 0.83
N GLY A 18 -5.66 -66.71 1.37
CA GLY A 18 -6.49 -67.89 1.46
C GLY A 18 -7.93 -67.44 1.80
N ILE A 19 -8.85 -68.34 1.49
CA ILE A 19 -10.29 -68.21 1.69
C ILE A 19 -10.62 -68.40 3.18
N ALA A 20 -11.36 -67.46 3.77
CA ALA A 20 -12.22 -67.71 4.92
C ALA A 20 -13.61 -67.14 4.59
N ALA A 21 -14.61 -68.00 4.67
CA ALA A 21 -15.97 -67.77 4.24
C ALA A 21 -16.76 -66.85 5.19
N LEU A 22 -17.51 -65.90 4.63
CA LEU A 22 -18.69 -65.27 5.23
C LEU A 22 -19.71 -65.00 4.11
N PRO A 23 -21.02 -65.30 4.28
CA PRO A 23 -22.01 -65.13 3.22
C PRO A 23 -22.70 -63.77 3.31
N GLY A 24 -23.03 -63.21 2.15
CA GLY A 24 -24.09 -62.19 2.02
C GLY A 24 -23.60 -60.79 1.69
N SER A 25 -23.47 -60.48 0.40
CA SER A 25 -23.99 -59.25 -0.21
C SER A 25 -23.85 -59.33 -1.72
N ALA A 26 -24.95 -59.08 -2.42
CA ALA A 26 -25.05 -59.12 -3.87
C ALA A 26 -24.10 -58.12 -4.53
N CYS A 27 -23.28 -58.60 -5.48
CA CYS A 27 -22.50 -57.73 -6.35
C CYS A 27 -23.38 -57.33 -7.55
N ALA A 28 -23.55 -56.02 -7.73
CA ALA A 28 -24.20 -55.41 -8.88
C ALA A 28 -23.44 -55.69 -10.19
N GLU A 29 -24.18 -55.85 -11.28
CA GLU A 29 -23.64 -55.92 -12.65
C GLU A 29 -22.91 -54.61 -13.03
N PRO A 30 -21.84 -54.67 -13.85
CA PRO A 30 -21.19 -53.48 -14.35
C PRO A 30 -22.07 -52.82 -15.42
N VAL A 31 -22.51 -51.58 -15.15
CA VAL A 31 -23.21 -50.74 -16.12
C VAL A 31 -22.25 -50.37 -17.25
N VAL A 32 -22.55 -50.83 -18.47
CA VAL A 32 -21.87 -50.40 -19.69
C VAL A 32 -22.35 -48.97 -20.02
N MET A 33 -21.46 -47.99 -19.92
CA MET A 33 -21.76 -46.62 -20.35
C MET A 33 -21.71 -46.51 -21.89
N PRO A 34 -22.69 -45.85 -22.54
CA PRO A 34 -22.62 -45.58 -23.96
C PRO A 34 -21.54 -44.53 -24.28
N PRO A 35 -20.95 -44.55 -25.50
CA PRO A 35 -19.91 -43.60 -25.89
C PRO A 35 -20.45 -42.17 -25.93
N ALA A 36 -19.62 -41.22 -25.48
CA ALA A 36 -19.95 -39.81 -25.45
C ALA A 36 -20.24 -39.27 -26.87
N PRO A 37 -21.26 -38.40 -27.05
CA PRO A 37 -21.55 -37.79 -28.34
C PRO A 37 -20.41 -36.87 -28.80
N PRO A 38 -20.20 -36.72 -30.11
CA PRO A 38 -19.15 -35.85 -30.65
C PRO A 38 -19.40 -34.39 -30.23
N ALA A 39 -18.33 -33.70 -29.83
CA ALA A 39 -18.39 -32.31 -29.43
C ALA A 39 -18.95 -31.43 -30.58
N PRO A 40 -19.81 -30.44 -30.28
CA PRO A 40 -20.32 -29.53 -31.29
C PRO A 40 -19.16 -28.74 -31.94
N PRO A 41 -19.29 -28.37 -33.23
CA PRO A 41 -18.28 -27.57 -33.89
C PRO A 41 -18.06 -26.26 -33.13
N MET A 42 -16.81 -25.97 -32.83
CA MET A 42 -16.39 -24.75 -32.15
C MET A 42 -16.92 -23.54 -32.96
N PRO A 43 -17.64 -22.58 -32.36
CA PRO A 43 -18.03 -21.37 -33.06
C PRO A 43 -16.77 -20.66 -33.58
N PRO A 44 -16.84 -20.00 -34.75
CA PRO A 44 -15.69 -19.29 -35.28
C PRO A 44 -15.20 -18.30 -34.23
N LEU A 45 -13.92 -18.42 -33.88
CA LEU A 45 -13.21 -17.39 -33.14
C LEU A 45 -13.33 -16.12 -33.96
N LEU A 46 -14.17 -15.19 -33.49
CA LEU A 46 -14.04 -13.80 -33.85
C LEU A 46 -12.64 -13.39 -33.38
N GLU A 47 -11.68 -13.39 -34.31
CA GLU A 47 -10.46 -12.62 -34.17
C GLU A 47 -10.90 -11.17 -34.03
N VAL A 48 -11.14 -10.74 -32.79
CA VAL A 48 -11.09 -9.33 -32.44
C VAL A 48 -9.66 -8.94 -32.81
N PRO A 49 -9.46 -8.02 -33.78
CA PRO A 49 -8.13 -7.54 -34.05
C PRO A 49 -7.62 -6.98 -32.72
N LEU A 50 -6.54 -7.56 -32.18
CA LEU A 50 -5.68 -6.79 -31.29
C LEU A 50 -5.14 -5.66 -32.17
N ALA A 51 -5.92 -4.60 -32.35
CA ALA A 51 -5.38 -3.33 -32.76
C ALA A 51 -4.25 -3.07 -31.77
N ALA A 52 -3.02 -2.94 -32.26
CA ALA A 52 -1.87 -2.63 -31.44
C ALA A 52 -2.25 -1.43 -30.57
N SER A 53 -2.49 -1.67 -29.29
CA SER A 53 -3.06 -0.65 -28.40
C SER A 53 -1.95 0.36 -28.17
N SER A 54 -2.00 1.48 -28.88
CA SER A 54 -1.04 2.54 -28.64
C SER A 54 -1.19 3.06 -27.21
N THR A 55 -0.10 3.56 -26.62
CA THR A 55 -0.14 4.20 -25.29
C THR A 55 0.11 5.69 -25.44
N LEU A 56 -0.83 6.51 -24.98
CA LEU A 56 -0.67 7.94 -24.80
C LEU A 56 0.03 8.21 -23.46
N VAL A 57 1.27 8.70 -23.54
CA VAL A 57 2.04 9.17 -22.39
C VAL A 57 1.89 10.68 -22.26
N ILE A 58 1.43 11.10 -21.08
CA ILE A 58 1.22 12.48 -20.68
C ILE A 58 2.22 12.79 -19.55
N PRO A 59 3.37 13.42 -19.87
CA PRO A 59 4.31 13.92 -18.88
C PRO A 59 3.69 15.09 -18.09
N ALA A 60 4.41 15.61 -17.11
CA ALA A 60 4.00 16.80 -16.38
C ALA A 60 3.69 17.96 -17.36
N THR A 61 2.48 18.51 -17.25
CA THR A 61 2.02 19.66 -18.05
C THR A 61 1.76 20.87 -17.15
N CYS A 62 1.69 22.06 -17.73
CA CYS A 62 1.24 23.28 -17.06
C CYS A 62 -0.19 23.68 -17.48
N LEU A 63 -0.97 22.76 -18.04
CA LEU A 63 -2.34 23.07 -18.46
C LEU A 63 -3.25 23.19 -17.25
N ASP A 64 -4.25 24.05 -17.32
CA ASP A 64 -5.35 24.06 -16.35
C ASP A 64 -6.25 22.85 -16.61
N HIS A 65 -6.63 22.62 -17.87
CA HIS A 65 -7.44 21.49 -18.29
C HIS A 65 -6.83 20.74 -19.49
N LEU A 66 -6.72 19.42 -19.37
CA LEU A 66 -6.37 18.53 -20.47
C LEU A 66 -7.47 17.50 -20.66
N SER A 67 -8.15 17.55 -21.81
CA SER A 67 -9.13 16.52 -22.19
C SER A 67 -8.53 15.54 -23.20
N VAL A 68 -8.67 14.25 -22.92
CA VAL A 68 -8.35 13.17 -23.86
C VAL A 68 -9.66 12.53 -24.29
N VAL A 69 -9.91 12.53 -25.60
CA VAL A 69 -11.14 11.99 -26.19
C VAL A 69 -10.84 10.80 -27.11
N GLY A 70 -11.68 9.78 -27.06
CA GLY A 70 -11.62 8.65 -27.98
C GLY A 70 -12.17 9.01 -29.37
N GLY A 71 -11.48 8.56 -30.41
CA GLY A 71 -11.89 8.71 -31.81
C GLY A 71 -11.18 7.73 -32.72
N GLU A 72 -11.09 8.03 -34.02
CA GLU A 72 -10.43 7.15 -35.00
C GLU A 72 -8.92 7.39 -35.07
N ASP A 73 -8.49 8.67 -35.02
CA ASP A 73 -7.11 9.09 -35.22
C ASP A 73 -6.50 9.81 -34.02
N ALA A 74 -5.18 9.78 -33.94
CA ALA A 74 -4.40 10.46 -32.92
C ALA A 74 -3.97 11.86 -33.35
N HIS A 75 -4.56 12.93 -32.79
CA HIS A 75 -4.12 14.31 -33.02
C HIS A 75 -4.57 15.27 -31.92
N VAL A 76 -3.96 16.46 -31.88
CA VAL A 76 -4.42 17.55 -31.01
C VAL A 76 -5.59 18.24 -31.71
N VAL A 77 -6.78 18.20 -31.09
CA VAL A 77 -8.00 18.80 -31.63
C VAL A 77 -7.97 20.32 -31.45
N SER A 78 -7.55 20.78 -30.27
CA SER A 78 -7.45 22.21 -29.95
C SER A 78 -6.49 22.46 -28.79
N GLY A 79 -5.99 23.68 -28.69
CA GLY A 79 -5.24 24.16 -27.53
C GLY A 79 -3.73 23.97 -27.60
N SER A 80 -3.07 24.20 -26.47
CA SER A 80 -1.61 24.25 -26.37
C SER A 80 -1.02 22.84 -26.21
N GLY A 81 -0.35 22.35 -27.24
CA GLY A 81 0.41 21.11 -27.14
C GLY A 81 0.79 20.50 -28.47
N ARG A 82 1.65 19.48 -28.41
CA ARG A 82 2.04 18.67 -29.57
C ARG A 82 2.01 17.21 -29.21
N LEU A 83 1.43 16.43 -30.11
CA LEU A 83 1.43 14.98 -30.06
C LEU A 83 2.55 14.45 -30.95
N LYS A 84 3.43 13.62 -30.39
CA LYS A 84 4.49 12.92 -31.13
C LYS A 84 4.21 11.42 -31.09
N LYS A 85 4.30 10.76 -32.24
CA LYS A 85 4.20 9.31 -32.35
C LYS A 85 5.59 8.70 -32.54
N HIS A 86 5.91 7.67 -31.76
CA HIS A 86 7.12 6.86 -31.90
C HIS A 86 6.75 5.38 -31.74
N GLY A 87 6.63 4.66 -32.85
CA GLY A 87 6.03 3.31 -32.86
C GLY A 87 4.59 3.36 -32.34
N ASP A 88 4.30 2.50 -31.36
CA ASP A 88 2.98 2.43 -30.70
C ASP A 88 2.85 3.41 -29.52
N ARG A 89 3.83 4.28 -29.29
CA ARG A 89 3.79 5.27 -28.21
C ARG A 89 3.44 6.65 -28.74
N LEU A 90 2.36 7.23 -28.22
CA LEU A 90 2.00 8.63 -28.40
C LEU A 90 2.52 9.42 -27.19
N THR A 91 3.13 10.58 -27.39
CA THR A 91 3.56 11.46 -26.30
C THR A 91 3.01 12.85 -26.52
N PHE A 92 2.18 13.30 -25.59
CA PHE A 92 1.69 14.67 -25.58
C PHE A 92 2.68 15.55 -24.83
N THR A 93 3.06 16.70 -25.40
CA THR A 93 3.99 17.64 -24.77
C THR A 93 3.51 19.06 -24.91
N THR A 94 3.62 19.84 -23.85
CA THR A 94 3.32 21.28 -23.85
C THR A 94 4.61 22.08 -23.94
N SER A 95 4.57 23.24 -24.59
CA SER A 95 5.71 24.15 -24.71
C SER A 95 5.89 25.06 -23.50
N ALA A 96 4.85 25.23 -22.68
CA ALA A 96 4.87 26.07 -21.50
C ALA A 96 5.80 25.47 -20.43
N ARG A 97 6.85 26.22 -20.07
CA ARG A 97 7.69 25.98 -18.89
C ARG A 97 7.23 26.79 -17.67
N ASP A 98 6.44 27.83 -17.92
CA ASP A 98 5.84 28.68 -16.91
C ASP A 98 4.35 28.35 -16.80
N CYS A 99 3.90 27.93 -15.62
CA CYS A 99 2.51 27.55 -15.36
C CYS A 99 1.64 28.75 -14.95
N SER A 100 2.00 29.96 -15.39
CA SER A 100 1.25 31.20 -15.13
C SER A 100 0.15 31.45 -16.17
N SER A 101 0.23 30.82 -17.34
CA SER A 101 -0.77 30.89 -18.40
C SER A 101 -1.89 29.87 -18.17
N GLN A 102 -3.13 30.33 -18.21
CA GLN A 102 -4.33 29.48 -18.17
C GLN A 102 -4.54 28.80 -19.53
N ASP A 103 -3.77 27.75 -19.79
CA ASP A 103 -3.80 27.03 -21.06
C ASP A 103 -4.61 25.73 -20.95
N ASN A 104 -5.32 25.40 -22.02
CA ASN A 104 -6.11 24.17 -22.13
C ASN A 104 -5.73 23.39 -23.39
N ALA A 105 -5.97 22.08 -23.41
CA ALA A 105 -5.84 21.28 -24.62
C ALA A 105 -6.85 20.13 -24.68
N VAL A 106 -7.21 19.77 -25.91
CA VAL A 106 -8.03 18.60 -26.24
C VAL A 106 -7.23 17.73 -27.20
N VAL A 107 -7.02 16.47 -26.83
CA VAL A 107 -6.27 15.48 -27.60
C VAL A 107 -7.21 14.34 -27.95
N MET A 108 -7.33 14.02 -29.23
CA MET A 108 -8.03 12.83 -29.68
C MET A 108 -7.03 11.69 -29.87
N VAL A 109 -7.43 10.48 -29.45
CA VAL A 109 -6.68 9.25 -29.65
C VAL A 109 -7.60 8.10 -30.06
N PRO A 110 -7.11 7.06 -30.74
CA PRO A 110 -7.88 5.87 -31.04
C PRO A 110 -8.55 5.28 -29.80
N THR A 111 -9.74 4.72 -29.93
CA THR A 111 -10.36 3.93 -28.85
C THR A 111 -9.44 2.77 -28.44
N GLN A 112 -9.53 2.36 -27.18
CA GLN A 112 -8.69 1.35 -26.52
C GLN A 112 -7.20 1.76 -26.41
N THR A 113 -6.85 3.01 -26.70
CA THR A 113 -5.52 3.57 -26.41
C THR A 113 -5.27 3.55 -24.90
N GLY A 114 -4.16 2.97 -24.46
CA GLY A 114 -3.72 3.06 -23.07
C GLY A 114 -3.33 4.50 -22.72
N ILE A 115 -3.60 4.94 -21.50
CA ILE A 115 -3.28 6.29 -21.04
C ILE A 115 -2.35 6.20 -19.84
N GLU A 116 -1.22 6.90 -19.91
CA GLU A 116 -0.24 6.99 -18.85
C GLU A 116 -0.02 8.45 -18.46
N ILE A 117 -0.50 8.87 -17.29
CA ILE A 117 -0.27 10.20 -16.72
C ILE A 117 0.90 10.10 -15.73
N LEU A 118 2.01 10.75 -16.06
CA LEU A 118 3.22 10.76 -15.23
C LEU A 118 3.14 11.83 -14.14
N SER A 119 3.94 11.64 -13.09
CA SER A 119 3.93 12.42 -11.86
C SER A 119 3.87 13.95 -12.09
N PRO A 120 2.76 14.60 -11.73
CA PRO A 120 2.56 16.04 -11.84
C PRO A 120 3.36 16.74 -10.74
N ARG A 121 4.66 16.97 -10.96
CA ARG A 121 5.37 17.90 -10.07
C ARG A 121 4.64 19.23 -10.17
N ASN A 122 4.20 19.74 -9.02
CA ASN A 122 3.64 21.09 -8.76
C ASN A 122 2.49 21.62 -9.65
N ASN A 123 1.84 20.82 -10.49
CA ASN A 123 0.77 21.28 -11.36
C ASN A 123 -0.65 21.05 -10.78
N LEU A 124 -1.60 21.86 -11.24
CA LEU A 124 -3.03 21.83 -10.89
C LEU A 124 -3.87 21.28 -12.06
N THR A 125 -3.24 20.61 -13.03
CA THR A 125 -3.92 20.17 -14.25
C THR A 125 -5.07 19.23 -13.91
N THR A 126 -6.27 19.61 -14.33
CA THR A 126 -7.44 18.75 -14.31
C THR A 126 -7.46 17.92 -15.59
N TYR A 127 -7.46 16.61 -15.44
CA TYR A 127 -7.48 15.67 -16.55
C TYR A 127 -8.90 15.13 -16.74
N ARG A 128 -9.38 15.12 -17.99
CA ARG A 128 -10.66 14.49 -18.33
C ARG A 128 -10.46 13.50 -19.47
N ILE A 129 -10.69 12.22 -19.20
CA ILE A 129 -10.60 11.13 -20.17
C ILE A 129 -12.03 10.70 -20.53
N SER A 130 -12.35 10.68 -21.82
CA SER A 130 -13.70 10.34 -22.30
C SER A 130 -13.70 9.54 -23.61
N GLY A 131 -14.43 8.45 -23.67
CA GLY A 131 -14.63 7.63 -24.87
C GLY A 131 -13.43 6.78 -25.28
N VAL A 132 -12.36 6.74 -24.47
CA VAL A 132 -11.13 6.00 -24.82
C VAL A 132 -11.28 4.52 -24.45
N ASN A 133 -11.80 4.19 -23.26
CA ASN A 133 -11.97 2.80 -22.80
C ASN A 133 -10.69 1.93 -22.90
N GLY A 134 -9.53 2.52 -22.60
CA GLY A 134 -8.24 1.84 -22.52
C GLY A 134 -7.81 1.56 -21.09
N GLU A 135 -6.63 0.96 -20.91
CA GLU A 135 -5.99 0.88 -19.59
C GLU A 135 -5.50 2.27 -19.18
N VAL A 136 -5.81 2.69 -17.95
CA VAL A 136 -5.40 3.98 -17.41
C VAL A 136 -4.43 3.75 -16.26
N THR A 137 -3.21 4.25 -16.42
CA THR A 137 -2.23 4.38 -15.34
C THR A 137 -2.02 5.86 -15.06
N ALA A 138 -2.28 6.31 -13.84
CA ALA A 138 -2.11 7.72 -13.51
C ALA A 138 -1.47 7.92 -12.14
N VAL A 139 -0.52 8.85 -12.10
CA VAL A 139 -0.07 9.48 -10.86
C VAL A 139 -0.78 10.81 -10.74
N THR A 140 -1.66 10.99 -9.76
CA THR A 140 -2.38 12.26 -9.56
C THR A 140 -1.63 13.15 -8.57
N GLY A 141 -1.96 14.45 -8.61
CA GLY A 141 -1.29 15.51 -7.88
C GLY A 141 -2.27 16.40 -7.13
N ARG A 142 -2.22 17.70 -7.44
CA ARG A 142 -3.18 18.67 -6.90
C ARG A 142 -4.42 18.87 -7.78
N GLY A 143 -4.30 18.60 -9.08
CA GLY A 143 -5.42 18.65 -10.01
C GLY A 143 -6.27 17.39 -9.98
N ASP A 144 -7.51 17.52 -10.46
CA ASP A 144 -8.49 16.45 -10.45
C ASP A 144 -8.32 15.51 -11.66
N LEU A 145 -8.82 14.28 -11.54
CA LEU A 145 -8.86 13.31 -12.62
C LEU A 145 -10.29 12.78 -12.78
N GLU A 146 -10.87 13.01 -13.95
CA GLU A 146 -12.16 12.46 -14.37
C GLU A 146 -11.95 11.43 -15.47
N VAL A 147 -12.46 10.22 -15.28
CA VAL A 147 -12.42 9.15 -16.29
C VAL A 147 -13.81 8.57 -16.47
N ASP A 148 -14.31 8.50 -17.71
CA ASP A 148 -15.60 7.86 -17.95
C ASP A 148 -15.55 6.33 -17.89
N GLN A 149 -14.59 5.72 -18.59
CA GLN A 149 -14.46 4.28 -18.72
C GLN A 149 -12.99 3.90 -18.75
N ALA A 150 -12.63 2.94 -17.90
CA ALA A 150 -11.30 2.35 -17.88
C ALA A 150 -11.41 0.82 -18.03
N ALA A 151 -10.74 0.28 -19.04
CA ALA A 151 -10.62 -1.16 -19.23
C ALA A 151 -9.70 -1.81 -18.18
N GLY A 152 -8.94 -0.99 -17.46
CA GLY A 152 -8.13 -1.32 -16.29
C GLY A 152 -7.65 -0.01 -15.67
N LEU A 153 -7.48 0.04 -14.35
CA LEU A 153 -7.16 1.27 -13.65
C LEU A 153 -6.06 1.03 -12.63
N THR A 154 -4.92 1.70 -12.82
CA THR A 154 -3.82 1.78 -11.87
C THR A 154 -3.62 3.23 -11.45
N LEU A 155 -3.97 3.55 -10.19
CA LEU A 155 -3.87 4.89 -9.64
C LEU A 155 -2.84 4.94 -8.52
N ASN A 156 -1.96 5.93 -8.59
CA ASN A 156 -1.16 6.39 -7.46
C ASN A 156 -1.55 7.84 -7.18
N MET A 157 -2.34 8.05 -6.13
CA MET A 157 -2.85 9.37 -5.78
C MET A 157 -1.91 10.04 -4.79
N GLU A 158 -1.27 11.12 -5.25
CA GLU A 158 -0.37 11.94 -4.44
C GLU A 158 -0.97 13.35 -4.38
N GLY A 159 -0.99 14.01 -3.22
CA GLY A 159 -1.47 15.40 -3.13
C GLY A 159 -2.93 15.54 -2.68
N SER A 160 -3.69 16.43 -3.31
CA SER A 160 -5.01 16.87 -2.80
C SER A 160 -6.13 16.85 -3.85
N GLY A 161 -5.82 16.45 -5.08
CA GLY A 161 -6.82 16.35 -6.14
C GLY A 161 -7.81 15.21 -5.88
N THR A 162 -9.02 15.37 -6.39
CA THR A 162 -10.09 14.38 -6.34
C THR A 162 -10.07 13.54 -7.62
N VAL A 163 -10.38 12.25 -7.49
CA VAL A 163 -10.47 11.34 -8.64
C VAL A 163 -11.89 10.80 -8.74
N SER A 164 -12.50 10.95 -9.93
CA SER A 164 -13.82 10.41 -10.25
C SER A 164 -13.70 9.49 -11.47
N VAL A 165 -14.14 8.25 -11.33
CA VAL A 165 -14.17 7.26 -12.42
C VAL A 165 -15.56 6.66 -12.53
N ARG A 166 -16.21 6.74 -13.69
CA ARG A 166 -17.59 6.26 -13.81
C ARG A 166 -17.66 4.73 -13.86
N HIS A 167 -16.85 4.09 -14.70
CA HIS A 167 -16.87 2.63 -14.86
C HIS A 167 -15.46 2.06 -14.97
N VAL A 168 -15.19 0.99 -14.23
CA VAL A 168 -13.98 0.17 -14.35
C VAL A 168 -14.36 -1.27 -14.68
N THR A 169 -13.92 -1.79 -15.82
CA THR A 169 -14.29 -3.14 -16.30
C THR A 169 -13.15 -4.16 -16.23
N GLY A 170 -11.98 -3.78 -15.71
CA GLY A 170 -10.86 -4.68 -15.53
C GLY A 170 -10.21 -4.51 -14.17
N ARG A 171 -8.91 -4.84 -14.08
CA ARG A 171 -8.19 -4.78 -12.81
C ARG A 171 -8.22 -3.36 -12.23
N LEU A 172 -8.48 -3.26 -10.93
CA LEU A 172 -8.34 -2.03 -10.15
C LEU A 172 -7.14 -2.16 -9.21
N THR A 173 -6.21 -1.20 -9.28
CA THR A 173 -5.12 -1.04 -8.31
C THR A 173 -5.06 0.43 -7.90
N VAL A 174 -5.23 0.71 -6.62
CA VAL A 174 -5.20 2.07 -6.07
C VAL A 174 -4.21 2.13 -4.92
N GLN A 175 -3.30 3.09 -5.00
CA GLN A 175 -2.50 3.56 -3.86
C GLN A 175 -2.92 5.00 -3.57
N ASN A 176 -3.65 5.21 -2.48
CA ASN A 176 -4.10 6.54 -2.09
C ASN A 176 -3.22 7.08 -0.95
N LEU A 177 -2.39 8.06 -1.28
CA LEU A 177 -1.55 8.84 -0.35
C LEU A 177 -2.02 10.29 -0.26
N ALA A 178 -3.13 10.62 -0.92
CA ALA A 178 -3.67 11.96 -1.05
C ALA A 178 -4.58 12.34 0.12
N SER A 179 -4.93 13.60 0.22
CA SER A 179 -6.01 14.09 1.09
C SER A 179 -7.33 14.28 0.33
N GLY A 180 -7.33 14.11 -0.99
CA GLY A 180 -8.52 14.18 -1.83
C GLY A 180 -9.28 12.85 -1.86
N ASP A 181 -10.52 12.92 -2.33
CA ASP A 181 -11.43 11.77 -2.36
C ASP A 181 -11.26 10.94 -3.64
N LEU A 182 -11.58 9.65 -3.55
CA LEU A 182 -11.73 8.77 -4.70
C LEU A 182 -13.18 8.31 -4.82
N HIS A 183 -13.79 8.56 -5.97
CA HIS A 183 -15.09 8.06 -6.33
C HIS A 183 -15.02 7.16 -7.56
N ILE A 184 -15.54 5.93 -7.46
CA ILE A 184 -15.75 5.04 -8.59
C ILE A 184 -17.23 4.66 -8.63
N ASP A 185 -17.98 5.04 -9.67
CA ASP A 185 -19.45 4.87 -9.65
C ASP A 185 -19.84 3.38 -9.80
N SER A 186 -19.08 2.59 -10.56
CA SER A 186 -19.30 1.15 -10.71
C SER A 186 -18.05 0.38 -11.11
N ILE A 187 -18.03 -0.91 -10.78
CA ILE A 187 -16.90 -1.80 -11.05
C ILE A 187 -17.33 -3.19 -11.51
N ALA A 188 -16.61 -3.75 -12.47
CA ALA A 188 -16.67 -5.16 -12.84
C ALA A 188 -15.21 -5.62 -13.02
N ALA A 189 -14.61 -6.20 -11.98
CA ALA A 189 -13.17 -6.46 -11.95
C ALA A 189 -12.87 -7.86 -11.45
N ALA A 190 -12.01 -8.61 -12.12
CA ALA A 190 -11.52 -9.88 -11.56
C ALA A 190 -10.74 -9.66 -10.24
N SER A 191 -10.07 -8.51 -10.10
CA SER A 191 -9.33 -8.17 -8.88
C SER A 191 -9.33 -6.67 -8.62
N ALA A 192 -9.57 -6.29 -7.36
CA ALA A 192 -9.42 -4.94 -6.85
C ALA A 192 -8.44 -4.91 -5.67
N ASN A 193 -7.41 -4.08 -5.76
CA ASN A 193 -6.42 -3.89 -4.70
C ASN A 193 -6.35 -2.41 -4.31
N LEU A 194 -6.72 -2.11 -3.07
CA LEU A 194 -6.73 -0.77 -2.51
C LEU A 194 -5.76 -0.71 -1.32
N THR A 195 -4.80 0.20 -1.40
CA THR A 195 -3.97 0.60 -0.28
C THR A 195 -4.20 2.09 0.00
N ALA A 196 -4.67 2.42 1.18
CA ALA A 196 -4.93 3.80 1.59
C ALA A 196 -4.06 4.19 2.78
N MET A 197 -3.44 5.36 2.69
CA MET A 197 -2.79 6.06 3.81
C MET A 197 -3.22 7.53 3.78
N SER A 198 -4.48 7.76 3.46
CA SER A 198 -5.10 9.05 3.19
C SER A 198 -5.97 9.51 4.36
N SER A 199 -6.35 10.79 4.30
CA SER A 199 -7.44 11.34 5.09
C SER A 199 -8.70 11.64 4.26
N GLY A 200 -8.63 11.48 2.94
CA GLY A 200 -9.77 11.61 2.01
C GLY A 200 -10.46 10.27 1.80
N ASP A 201 -11.78 10.33 1.65
CA ASP A 201 -12.67 9.17 1.61
C ASP A 201 -12.56 8.40 0.29
N ILE A 202 -12.80 7.09 0.36
CA ILE A 202 -12.84 6.22 -0.82
C ILE A 202 -14.23 5.61 -0.94
N ARG A 203 -14.90 5.87 -2.06
CA ARG A 203 -16.22 5.31 -2.36
C ARG A 203 -16.18 4.56 -3.69
N ILE A 204 -16.39 3.25 -3.63
CA ILE A 204 -16.61 2.41 -4.82
C ILE A 204 -18.06 1.96 -4.81
N GLY A 205 -18.78 2.28 -5.88
CA GLY A 205 -20.18 1.97 -6.08
C GLY A 205 -20.46 0.49 -6.40
N PRO A 206 -21.69 0.18 -6.83
CA PRO A 206 -22.12 -1.18 -7.09
C PRO A 206 -21.29 -1.88 -8.17
N GLY A 207 -21.09 -3.18 -8.00
CA GLY A 207 -20.24 -3.95 -8.89
C GLY A 207 -19.91 -5.34 -8.39
N ASP A 208 -19.21 -6.10 -9.22
CA ASP A 208 -18.73 -7.44 -8.90
C ASP A 208 -17.20 -7.48 -8.87
N THR A 209 -16.64 -8.20 -7.89
CA THR A 209 -15.19 -8.43 -7.80
C THR A 209 -14.88 -9.83 -7.28
N ASP A 210 -14.03 -10.58 -7.97
CA ASP A 210 -13.68 -11.93 -7.48
C ASP A 210 -12.76 -11.87 -6.26
N VAL A 211 -11.71 -11.05 -6.35
CA VAL A 211 -10.73 -10.87 -5.26
C VAL A 211 -10.60 -9.41 -4.90
N LEU A 212 -10.99 -9.07 -3.67
CA LEU A 212 -10.82 -7.75 -3.09
C LEU A 212 -9.74 -7.79 -2.02
N THR A 213 -8.76 -6.90 -2.14
CA THR A 213 -7.78 -6.65 -1.09
C THR A 213 -7.83 -5.17 -0.69
N VAL A 214 -8.05 -4.91 0.59
CA VAL A 214 -8.11 -3.55 1.15
C VAL A 214 -7.14 -3.44 2.31
N ARG A 215 -6.27 -2.45 2.28
CA ARG A 215 -5.35 -2.12 3.37
C ARG A 215 -5.45 -0.64 3.65
N ASP A 216 -6.04 -0.29 4.79
CA ASP A 216 -6.09 1.08 5.25
C ASP A 216 -5.16 1.31 6.44
N TYR A 217 -4.33 2.33 6.33
CA TYR A 217 -3.42 2.83 7.34
C TYR A 217 -3.72 4.29 7.72
N GLY A 218 -4.75 4.88 7.12
CA GLY A 218 -5.09 6.30 7.24
C GLY A 218 -6.17 6.58 8.28
N SER A 219 -6.91 7.65 8.04
CA SER A 219 -8.03 8.08 8.88
C SER A 219 -9.33 8.25 8.08
N ALA A 220 -9.30 7.88 6.80
CA ALA A 220 -10.42 8.01 5.89
C ALA A 220 -11.42 6.87 6.01
N ASP A 221 -12.67 7.14 5.65
CA ASP A 221 -13.67 6.09 5.53
C ASP A 221 -13.63 5.48 4.13
N ILE A 222 -13.71 4.14 4.08
CA ILE A 222 -13.72 3.37 2.84
C ILE A 222 -15.05 2.64 2.72
N VAL A 223 -15.85 3.02 1.73
CA VAL A 223 -17.15 2.40 1.44
C VAL A 223 -17.08 1.67 0.10
N LEU A 224 -17.26 0.35 0.15
CA LEU A 224 -17.21 -0.53 -1.02
C LEU A 224 -18.56 -1.21 -1.20
N ASN A 225 -19.36 -0.68 -2.13
CA ASN A 225 -20.70 -1.18 -2.44
C ASN A 225 -20.69 -2.41 -3.37
N THR A 226 -19.62 -3.20 -3.34
CA THR A 226 -19.36 -4.31 -4.26
C THR A 226 -19.82 -5.65 -3.72
N ARG A 227 -20.18 -6.57 -4.63
CA ARG A 227 -20.36 -7.99 -4.35
C ARG A 227 -19.03 -8.69 -4.59
N THR A 228 -18.41 -9.14 -3.52
CA THR A 228 -17.07 -9.72 -3.56
C THR A 228 -17.13 -11.22 -3.30
N ARG A 229 -16.36 -12.03 -4.03
CA ARG A 229 -16.22 -13.46 -3.71
C ARG A 229 -15.29 -13.69 -2.52
N ASP A 230 -14.02 -13.27 -2.67
CA ASP A 230 -13.00 -13.34 -1.63
C ASP A 230 -12.51 -11.94 -1.23
N ALA A 231 -12.52 -11.63 0.06
CA ALA A 231 -12.07 -10.36 0.62
C ALA A 231 -10.96 -10.55 1.66
N ASP A 232 -9.87 -9.80 1.51
CA ASP A 232 -8.80 -9.66 2.49
C ASP A 232 -8.67 -8.19 2.91
N VAL A 233 -9.09 -7.88 4.14
CA VAL A 233 -9.20 -6.51 4.65
C VAL A 233 -8.36 -6.32 5.90
N THR A 234 -7.48 -5.33 5.86
CA THR A 234 -6.65 -4.88 6.99
C THR A 234 -6.95 -3.41 7.26
N LEU A 235 -7.25 -3.11 8.51
CA LEU A 235 -7.48 -1.75 9.00
C LEU A 235 -6.51 -1.49 10.15
N MET A 236 -5.50 -0.67 9.92
CA MET A 236 -4.58 -0.19 10.94
C MET A 236 -4.78 1.32 11.23
N GLY A 237 -5.73 1.94 10.53
CA GLY A 237 -6.14 3.32 10.68
C GLY A 237 -7.18 3.59 11.78
N SER A 238 -7.67 4.82 11.79
CA SER A 238 -8.77 5.26 12.67
C SER A 238 -10.11 5.39 11.96
N GLY A 239 -10.16 5.31 10.63
CA GLY A 239 -11.39 5.36 9.84
C GLY A 239 -12.08 4.01 9.74
N ASP A 240 -13.28 3.99 9.16
CA ASP A 240 -14.10 2.78 9.04
C ASP A 240 -14.06 2.19 7.62
N ILE A 241 -14.10 0.86 7.52
CA ILE A 241 -14.25 0.14 6.26
C ILE A 241 -15.61 -0.55 6.23
N THR A 242 -16.42 -0.23 5.22
CA THR A 242 -17.73 -0.84 5.00
C THR A 242 -17.72 -1.61 3.67
N LEU A 243 -18.04 -2.90 3.73
CA LEU A 243 -18.25 -3.76 2.57
C LEU A 243 -19.73 -4.10 2.40
N GLN A 244 -20.24 -4.10 1.16
CA GLN A 244 -21.63 -4.49 0.92
C GLN A 244 -21.85 -6.00 1.03
N LYS A 245 -21.16 -6.81 0.23
CA LYS A 245 -21.38 -8.26 0.24
C LYS A 245 -20.08 -9.05 0.05
N VAL A 246 -19.91 -10.11 0.85
CA VAL A 246 -18.86 -11.12 0.65
C VAL A 246 -19.48 -12.51 0.63
N SER A 247 -19.21 -13.32 -0.40
CA SER A 247 -19.90 -14.61 -0.59
C SER A 247 -19.11 -15.85 -0.14
N GLU A 248 -17.78 -15.85 -0.21
CA GLU A 248 -16.98 -17.07 0.07
C GLU A 248 -16.00 -16.91 1.23
N MET A 249 -14.98 -16.05 1.11
CA MET A 249 -13.98 -15.89 2.16
C MET A 249 -13.84 -14.44 2.58
N LEU A 250 -13.83 -14.19 3.88
CA LEU A 250 -13.57 -12.87 4.46
C LEU A 250 -12.48 -12.96 5.52
N LYS A 251 -11.29 -12.42 5.22
CA LYS A 251 -10.20 -12.23 6.19
C LYS A 251 -10.22 -10.80 6.70
N LYS A 252 -10.48 -10.60 7.99
CA LYS A 252 -10.48 -9.28 8.64
C LYS A 252 -9.31 -9.13 9.59
N ARG A 253 -8.63 -7.99 9.53
CA ARG A 253 -7.58 -7.60 10.48
C ARG A 253 -7.81 -6.18 10.99
N PRO A 254 -8.66 -5.98 12.00
CA PRO A 254 -8.83 -4.70 12.68
C PRO A 254 -7.69 -4.52 13.70
N LEU A 255 -6.64 -3.83 13.28
CA LEU A 255 -5.44 -3.54 14.06
C LEU A 255 -5.41 -2.10 14.61
N GLY A 256 -6.28 -1.22 14.08
CA GLY A 256 -6.42 0.17 14.50
C GLY A 256 -7.62 0.42 15.41
N SER A 257 -8.07 1.68 15.49
CA SER A 257 -9.21 2.10 16.31
C SER A 257 -10.54 2.13 15.57
N GLY A 258 -10.49 2.09 14.23
CA GLY A 258 -11.70 2.03 13.41
C GLY A 258 -12.31 0.63 13.31
N THR A 259 -13.40 0.54 12.56
CA THR A 259 -14.25 -0.64 12.44
C THR A 259 -14.26 -1.19 11.03
N ILE A 260 -14.29 -2.52 10.90
CA ILE A 260 -14.59 -3.21 9.63
C ILE A 260 -15.99 -3.80 9.71
N SER A 261 -16.92 -3.25 8.93
CA SER A 261 -18.31 -3.69 8.84
C SER A 261 -18.61 -4.33 7.48
N VAL A 262 -19.51 -5.32 7.47
CA VAL A 262 -19.97 -5.99 6.24
C VAL A 262 -21.47 -6.17 6.31
N THR A 263 -22.20 -5.63 5.33
CA THR A 263 -23.67 -5.63 5.31
C THR A 263 -24.21 -7.06 5.12
N GLU A 264 -23.69 -7.81 4.14
CA GLU A 264 -24.10 -9.18 3.86
C GLU A 264 -22.87 -10.10 3.79
N SER A 265 -22.80 -11.07 4.70
CA SER A 265 -21.74 -12.09 4.70
C SER A 265 -22.29 -13.50 4.93
N SER A 266 -23.60 -13.67 4.78
CA SER A 266 -24.26 -14.98 4.90
C SER A 266 -23.73 -15.92 3.82
N GLY A 267 -22.99 -16.95 4.23
CA GLY A 267 -22.33 -17.91 3.35
C GLY A 267 -20.80 -17.78 3.33
N ALA A 268 -20.25 -16.64 3.76
CA ALA A 268 -18.80 -16.45 3.80
C ALA A 268 -18.17 -17.10 5.05
N ARG A 269 -17.01 -17.73 4.85
CA ARG A 269 -16.10 -18.13 5.93
C ARG A 269 -15.33 -16.92 6.41
N ILE A 270 -15.65 -16.47 7.62
CA ILE A 270 -15.04 -15.28 8.22
C ILE A 270 -13.89 -15.70 9.14
N THR A 271 -12.70 -15.17 8.89
CA THR A 271 -11.55 -15.26 9.81
C THR A 271 -11.17 -13.87 10.26
N THR A 272 -11.14 -13.64 11.57
CA THR A 272 -10.68 -12.37 12.14
C THR A 272 -9.37 -12.60 12.88
N SER A 273 -8.35 -11.81 12.58
CA SER A 273 -7.07 -11.84 13.29
C SER A 273 -6.70 -10.46 13.80
N THR A 274 -6.20 -10.39 15.02
CA THR A 274 -5.62 -9.17 15.62
C THR A 274 -4.10 -9.16 15.50
N THR A 275 -3.51 -10.14 14.83
CA THR A 275 -2.06 -10.16 14.56
C THR A 275 -1.76 -9.40 13.27
N PRO A 276 -0.77 -8.49 13.29
CA PRO A 276 -0.26 -7.88 12.07
C PRO A 276 0.34 -8.91 11.12
N ASP A 277 0.17 -8.71 9.81
CA ASP A 277 0.95 -9.41 8.79
C ASP A 277 2.17 -8.56 8.43
N PRO A 278 3.36 -8.84 9.00
CA PRO A 278 4.53 -8.02 8.77
C PRO A 278 4.95 -8.05 7.29
N SER A 279 4.71 -9.15 6.56
CA SER A 279 5.12 -9.26 5.16
C SER A 279 4.32 -8.32 4.26
N ALA A 280 3.00 -8.25 4.47
CA ALA A 280 2.13 -7.33 3.76
C ALA A 280 2.47 -5.87 4.08
N ILE A 281 2.64 -5.54 5.37
CA ILE A 281 2.99 -4.18 5.82
C ILE A 281 4.35 -3.74 5.25
N LEU A 282 5.37 -4.61 5.28
CA LEU A 282 6.67 -4.31 4.69
C LEU A 282 6.56 -4.11 3.18
N SER A 283 5.75 -4.92 2.47
CA SER A 283 5.57 -4.78 1.02
C SER A 283 4.92 -3.46 0.62
N ASP A 284 3.93 -3.01 1.39
CA ASP A 284 3.25 -1.72 1.17
C ASP A 284 4.17 -0.55 1.48
N THR A 285 4.89 -0.64 2.59
CA THR A 285 5.90 0.36 2.96
C THR A 285 7.04 0.42 1.94
N ALA A 286 7.49 -0.72 1.42
CA ALA A 286 8.52 -0.78 0.39
C ALA A 286 8.03 -0.16 -0.92
N ARG A 287 6.80 -0.46 -1.37
CA ARG A 287 6.19 0.19 -2.54
C ARG A 287 6.13 1.70 -2.38
N LYS A 288 5.76 2.20 -1.20
CA LYS A 288 5.78 3.63 -0.88
C LYS A 288 7.19 4.23 -0.94
N VAL A 289 8.17 3.61 -0.28
CA VAL A 289 9.54 4.13 -0.23
C VAL A 289 10.16 4.13 -1.63
N LEU A 290 10.02 3.03 -2.38
CA LEU A 290 10.52 2.92 -3.75
C LEU A 290 9.78 3.86 -4.72
N GLY A 291 8.49 4.12 -4.53
CA GLY A 291 7.75 5.13 -5.30
C GLY A 291 8.21 6.55 -5.00
N SER A 292 8.49 6.87 -3.74
CA SER A 292 8.96 8.20 -3.30
C SER A 292 10.42 8.50 -3.70
N PHE A 293 11.26 7.46 -3.83
CA PHE A 293 12.61 7.57 -4.37
C PHE A 293 12.58 7.16 -5.85
N HIS A 294 12.46 8.12 -6.75
CA HIS A 294 12.63 7.94 -8.19
C HIS A 294 14.05 7.45 -8.52
N VAL A 295 14.36 6.18 -8.24
CA VAL A 295 15.58 5.51 -8.66
C VAL A 295 15.24 4.78 -9.94
N GLN A 296 15.50 5.45 -11.07
CA GLN A 296 15.70 4.75 -12.33
C GLN A 296 16.89 3.81 -12.13
N LEU A 297 16.61 2.54 -11.86
CA LEU A 297 17.52 1.45 -12.21
C LEU A 297 17.41 1.25 -13.71
N GLY A 298 17.95 2.20 -14.47
CA GLY A 298 18.20 2.03 -15.89
C GLY A 298 19.35 1.05 -16.04
N ASN A 299 19.06 -0.12 -16.60
CA ASN A 299 20.08 -0.96 -17.20
C ASN A 299 20.61 -0.18 -18.40
N SER A 300 21.84 0.30 -18.31
CA SER A 300 22.53 0.96 -19.42
C SER A 300 23.21 -0.11 -20.26
N ASP A 301 22.61 -0.46 -21.39
CA ASP A 301 23.34 -1.03 -22.52
C ASP A 301 22.97 -0.22 -23.79
N GLU A 302 24.04 0.32 -24.38
CA GLU A 302 24.29 0.73 -25.77
C GLU A 302 23.65 1.99 -26.41
N ASP A 303 24.56 2.97 -26.61
CA ASP A 303 24.89 3.71 -27.83
C ASP A 303 23.89 4.63 -28.54
N SER A 304 24.15 5.95 -28.44
CA SER A 304 24.08 6.92 -29.55
C SER A 304 24.79 8.24 -29.20
N GLU A 305 25.55 8.78 -30.16
CA GLU A 305 26.47 9.93 -30.11
C GLU A 305 25.87 11.29 -29.66
N PRO A 306 26.70 12.25 -29.19
CA PRO A 306 26.24 13.51 -28.59
C PRO A 306 26.25 14.71 -29.58
N PRO A 307 25.38 15.73 -29.41
CA PRO A 307 25.61 17.02 -30.02
C PRO A 307 26.40 17.97 -29.11
N VAL A 308 27.38 18.57 -29.77
CA VAL A 308 28.23 19.75 -29.52
C VAL A 308 27.82 20.71 -28.38
N HIS A 309 28.87 21.07 -27.63
CA HIS A 309 29.00 21.95 -26.47
C HIS A 309 28.18 23.26 -26.42
N ALA A 310 27.64 23.55 -25.23
CA ALA A 310 27.78 24.86 -24.58
C ALA A 310 28.29 24.66 -23.14
N ARG A 311 29.48 25.19 -22.85
CA ARG A 311 30.14 25.12 -21.54
C ARG A 311 29.51 26.10 -20.55
N SER A 312 29.26 25.62 -19.33
CA SER A 312 29.54 26.34 -18.08
C SER A 312 29.72 25.34 -16.92
N PRO A 313 30.62 25.60 -15.96
CA PRO A 313 31.23 24.56 -15.15
C PRO A 313 30.53 24.41 -13.80
N HIS A 314 30.08 23.20 -13.48
CA HIS A 314 29.86 22.81 -12.09
C HIS A 314 30.54 21.47 -11.79
N SER A 315 31.30 21.50 -10.71
CA SER A 315 32.27 20.51 -10.22
C SER A 315 31.69 19.10 -10.11
N GLY A 316 32.22 18.18 -10.92
CA GLY A 316 32.06 16.74 -10.74
C GLY A 316 32.91 16.26 -9.57
N GLY A 317 32.26 15.76 -8.52
CA GLY A 317 32.96 15.25 -7.34
C GLY A 317 32.09 14.60 -6.27
N HIS A 318 30.92 14.04 -6.59
CA HIS A 318 30.05 13.45 -5.54
C HIS A 318 29.36 12.11 -5.87
N GLY A 319 29.73 11.42 -6.96
CA GLY A 319 29.14 10.10 -7.27
C GLY A 319 29.61 8.98 -6.33
N LEU A 320 30.93 8.85 -6.14
CA LEU A 320 31.54 7.79 -5.35
C LEU A 320 31.38 7.99 -3.84
N ILE A 321 31.52 9.23 -3.36
CA ILE A 321 31.34 9.56 -1.95
C ILE A 321 29.89 9.30 -1.52
N GLY A 322 28.92 9.70 -2.35
CA GLY A 322 27.51 9.45 -2.08
C GLY A 322 27.15 7.96 -2.06
N LEU A 323 27.73 7.17 -2.97
CA LEU A 323 27.54 5.71 -3.00
C LEU A 323 28.14 5.03 -1.77
N LEU A 324 29.35 5.41 -1.38
CA LEU A 324 30.02 4.89 -0.17
C LEU A 324 29.26 5.28 1.11
N LEU A 325 28.69 6.49 1.18
CA LEU A 325 27.88 6.93 2.32
C LEU A 325 26.59 6.11 2.43
N LYS A 326 25.95 5.79 1.30
CA LYS A 326 24.77 4.92 1.26
C LYS A 326 25.10 3.49 1.69
N ILE A 327 26.20 2.91 1.20
CA ILE A 327 26.66 1.58 1.61
C ILE A 327 26.98 1.57 3.11
N ALA A 328 27.66 2.60 3.62
CA ALA A 328 27.96 2.74 5.04
C ALA A 328 26.67 2.82 5.89
N LEU A 329 25.65 3.54 5.41
CA LEU A 329 24.36 3.69 6.09
C LEU A 329 23.58 2.36 6.12
N ILE A 330 23.60 1.59 5.03
CA ILE A 330 23.01 0.25 4.96
C ILE A 330 23.74 -0.72 5.90
N VAL A 331 25.08 -0.75 5.87
CA VAL A 331 25.87 -1.60 6.77
C VAL A 331 25.64 -1.22 8.24
N TRP A 332 25.53 0.08 8.52
CA TRP A 332 25.21 0.61 9.84
C TRP A 332 23.80 0.18 10.30
N ALA A 333 22.78 0.30 9.44
CA ALA A 333 21.42 -0.13 9.72
C ALA A 333 21.31 -1.64 9.95
N VAL A 334 22.00 -2.46 9.14
CA VAL A 334 22.05 -3.92 9.32
C VAL A 334 22.74 -4.30 10.62
N ARG A 335 23.84 -3.62 10.99
CA ARG A 335 24.51 -3.83 12.29
C ARG A 335 23.63 -3.39 13.46
N LEU A 336 22.91 -2.27 13.33
CA LEU A 336 21.98 -1.78 14.33
C LEU A 336 20.83 -2.77 14.55
N PHE A 337 20.26 -3.31 13.47
CA PHE A 337 19.20 -4.31 13.52
C PHE A 337 19.69 -5.64 14.11
N ARG A 338 20.89 -6.11 13.73
CA ARG A 338 21.51 -7.30 14.33
C ARG A 338 21.81 -7.13 15.81
N ARG A 339 22.22 -5.93 16.25
CA ARG A 339 22.47 -5.60 17.66
C ARG A 339 21.16 -5.53 18.43
N TYR A 340 20.14 -4.85 17.90
CA TYR A 340 18.80 -4.81 18.49
C TYR A 340 18.20 -6.21 18.66
N ARG A 341 18.35 -7.09 17.67
CA ARG A 341 17.88 -8.48 17.75
C ARG A 341 18.62 -9.31 18.83
N ARG A 342 19.83 -8.92 19.22
CA ARG A 342 20.60 -9.57 20.30
C ARG A 342 20.37 -8.96 21.69
N THR A 343 20.11 -7.65 21.78
CA THR A 343 20.09 -6.94 23.07
C THR A 343 18.73 -6.34 23.45
N GLY A 344 17.74 -6.32 22.54
CA GLY A 344 16.39 -5.79 22.79
C GLY A 344 16.30 -4.27 23.01
N VAL A 345 17.43 -3.56 23.08
CA VAL A 345 17.50 -2.13 23.44
C VAL A 345 18.04 -1.30 22.28
N LEU A 346 17.29 -0.25 21.89
CA LEU A 346 17.72 0.75 20.91
C LEU A 346 18.69 1.76 21.57
N PRO A 347 19.86 2.05 20.97
CA PRO A 347 20.90 2.91 21.57
C PRO A 347 20.52 4.40 21.67
N PHE A 348 19.39 4.81 21.10
CA PHE A 348 18.90 6.20 21.07
C PHE A 348 17.62 6.41 21.89
N ARG A 349 17.29 5.51 22.84
CA ARG A 349 16.12 5.67 23.72
C ARG A 349 16.10 7.02 24.43
N SER A 350 17.26 7.53 24.86
CA SER A 350 17.32 8.82 25.58
C SER A 350 17.07 10.02 24.65
N THR A 351 17.48 9.97 23.38
CA THR A 351 17.24 11.06 22.43
C THR A 351 15.81 11.03 21.89
N LEU A 352 15.23 9.84 21.70
CA LEU A 352 13.82 9.68 21.34
C LEU A 352 12.89 10.11 22.48
N ASN A 353 13.22 9.78 23.73
CA ASN A 353 12.46 10.26 24.89
C ASN A 353 12.59 11.79 25.05
N LYS A 354 13.77 12.37 24.80
CA LYS A 354 13.97 13.83 24.80
C LYS A 354 13.21 14.52 23.67
N ALA A 355 13.16 13.91 22.48
CA ALA A 355 12.39 14.43 21.35
C ALA A 355 10.87 14.34 21.59
N ALA A 356 10.40 13.23 22.17
CA ALA A 356 9.00 13.05 22.55
C ALA A 356 8.58 14.01 23.68
N ALA A 357 9.44 14.23 24.68
CA ALA A 357 9.23 15.21 25.74
C ALA A 357 9.15 16.64 25.17
N GLY A 358 10.09 17.01 24.28
CA GLY A 358 10.08 18.31 23.60
C GLY A 358 8.85 18.52 22.70
N TYR A 359 8.38 17.47 22.04
CA TYR A 359 7.14 17.53 21.25
C TYR A 359 5.90 17.74 22.14
N ALA A 360 5.77 16.99 23.24
CA ALA A 360 4.66 17.13 24.18
C ALA A 360 4.62 18.48 24.90
N GLU A 361 5.78 19.10 25.11
CA GLU A 361 5.90 20.43 25.72
C GLU A 361 5.64 21.55 24.70
N GLY A 362 6.07 21.37 23.44
CA GLY A 362 5.72 22.24 22.32
C GLY A 362 4.21 22.29 22.05
N VAL A 363 3.53 21.15 22.10
CA VAL A 363 2.06 21.07 21.97
C VAL A 363 1.36 21.78 23.14
N ARG A 364 1.88 21.67 24.35
CA ARG A 364 1.33 22.38 25.54
C ARG A 364 1.54 23.89 25.47
N SER A 365 2.74 24.35 25.12
CA SER A 365 3.03 25.77 24.91
C SER A 365 2.16 26.40 23.82
N TRP A 366 1.98 25.68 22.71
CA TRP A 366 1.11 26.07 21.60
C TRP A 366 -0.37 26.16 22.02
N SER A 367 -0.82 25.30 22.94
CA SER A 367 -2.19 25.34 23.46
C SER A 367 -2.44 26.51 24.42
N LEU A 368 -1.45 26.86 25.25
CA LEU A 368 -1.55 27.93 26.24
C LEU A 368 -1.46 29.32 25.62
N HIS A 369 -0.63 29.50 24.60
CA HIS A 369 -0.41 30.82 23.97
C HIS A 369 -1.27 31.07 22.73
N ARG A 370 -2.09 30.09 22.33
CA ARG A 370 -2.94 30.14 21.12
C ARG A 370 -3.90 31.35 21.09
N ALA A 371 -4.33 31.82 22.25
CA ALA A 371 -5.21 32.99 22.36
C ALA A 371 -4.43 34.30 22.15
N ALA A 372 -3.24 34.45 22.73
CA ALA A 372 -2.41 35.65 22.59
C ALA A 372 -1.82 35.83 21.19
N TRP A 373 -1.68 34.74 20.42
CA TRP A 373 -1.06 34.74 19.08
C TRP A 373 -2.06 35.01 17.95
N ARG A 374 -3.37 35.03 18.24
CA ARG A 374 -4.40 35.37 17.25
C ARG A 374 -4.56 36.88 17.03
N ASP A 375 -4.18 37.69 18.03
CA ASP A 375 -4.40 39.15 18.02
C ASP A 375 -3.13 39.95 17.73
N THR A 376 -2.00 39.30 17.45
CA THR A 376 -0.71 39.97 17.16
C THR A 376 -0.55 40.24 15.66
N PRO A 377 -0.45 41.51 15.21
CA PRO A 377 -0.28 41.81 13.80
C PRO A 377 1.05 41.26 13.26
N ALA A 378 1.03 40.76 12.02
CA ALA A 378 2.05 39.92 11.39
C ALA A 378 3.50 40.46 11.45
N ALA A 379 3.71 41.76 11.63
CA ALA A 379 5.02 42.37 11.81
C ALA A 379 5.70 42.01 13.15
N THR A 380 4.95 41.54 14.15
CA THR A 380 5.47 41.13 15.47
C THR A 380 5.66 39.62 15.63
N ALA A 381 5.11 38.81 14.72
CA ALA A 381 5.21 37.35 14.79
C ALA A 381 6.66 36.85 14.63
N THR A 382 7.48 37.52 13.82
CA THR A 382 8.91 37.19 13.67
C THR A 382 9.74 37.57 14.89
N ALA A 383 9.35 38.63 15.62
CA ALA A 383 9.97 39.01 16.89
C ALA A 383 9.55 38.04 18.02
N ALA A 384 8.27 37.68 18.10
CA ALA A 384 7.75 36.70 19.05
C ALA A 384 8.36 35.30 18.84
N MET A 385 8.55 34.90 17.58
CA MET A 385 9.17 33.61 17.24
C MET A 385 10.68 33.62 17.55
N ARG A 386 11.36 34.76 17.37
CA ARG A 386 12.77 34.93 17.74
C ARG A 386 12.95 34.93 19.26
N ASP A 387 12.05 35.56 20.02
CA ASP A 387 12.05 35.54 21.48
C ASP A 387 11.66 34.17 22.07
N ALA A 388 10.74 33.45 21.43
CA ALA A 388 10.43 32.07 21.82
C ALA A 388 11.64 31.14 21.63
N VAL A 389 12.36 31.28 20.51
CA VAL A 389 13.56 30.48 20.22
C VAL A 389 14.73 30.85 21.13
N THR A 390 14.91 32.12 21.48
CA THR A 390 15.97 32.54 22.41
C THR A 390 15.65 32.20 23.87
N GLY A 391 14.36 32.23 24.27
CA GLY A 391 13.88 31.73 25.56
C GLY A 391 14.16 30.24 25.75
N PHE A 392 13.89 29.43 24.72
CA PHE A 392 14.21 27.99 24.69
C PHE A 392 15.71 27.68 24.86
N ARG A 393 16.60 28.62 24.52
CA ARG A 393 18.05 28.42 24.58
C ARG A 393 18.67 28.81 25.92
N ARG A 394 17.93 29.51 26.79
CA ARG A 394 18.45 30.08 28.05
C ARG A 394 17.94 29.40 29.32
N GLN A 395 16.95 28.52 29.26
CA GLN A 395 16.49 27.80 30.46
C GLN A 395 17.38 26.59 30.76
N PRO A 396 18.04 26.54 31.94
CA PRO A 396 18.50 25.27 32.48
C PRO A 396 17.27 24.37 32.75
N PRO A 397 17.40 23.04 32.69
CA PRO A 397 16.29 22.14 32.93
C PRO A 397 15.79 22.30 34.37
N GLU A 398 14.61 22.88 34.54
CA GLU A 398 13.87 22.80 35.79
C GLU A 398 13.45 21.33 36.03
N PRO A 399 13.56 20.83 37.26
CA PRO A 399 13.09 19.48 37.59
C PRO A 399 11.60 19.36 37.30
N ALA A 400 11.22 18.26 36.64
CA ALA A 400 9.83 17.94 36.30
C ALA A 400 8.91 18.12 37.52
N GLU A 401 7.87 18.95 37.38
CA GLU A 401 6.89 19.14 38.43
C GLU A 401 6.26 17.80 38.83
N ASP A 402 6.42 17.48 40.11
CA ASP A 402 5.81 16.34 40.76
C ASP A 402 4.30 16.59 40.87
N PHE A 403 3.53 15.97 39.95
CA PHE A 403 2.06 16.03 39.90
C PHE A 403 1.39 15.55 41.20
N SER A 404 2.13 14.95 42.14
CA SER A 404 1.68 14.51 43.46
C SER A 404 1.08 15.62 44.33
N ARG A 405 1.42 16.90 44.08
CA ARG A 405 0.96 18.04 44.89
C ARG A 405 -0.37 18.66 44.45
N SER A 406 -0.95 18.21 43.33
CA SER A 406 -2.13 18.86 42.74
C SER A 406 -3.47 18.21 43.10
N VAL A 407 -3.50 17.17 43.95
CA VAL A 407 -4.73 16.49 44.37
C VAL A 407 -4.99 16.70 45.85
N PRO A 408 -6.12 17.32 46.26
CA PRO A 408 -6.46 17.50 47.66
C PRO A 408 -6.53 16.15 48.41
N PRO A 409 -6.01 16.05 49.64
CA PRO A 409 -6.08 14.82 50.43
C PRO A 409 -7.54 14.40 50.66
N GLY A 410 -7.88 13.18 50.25
CA GLY A 410 -9.23 12.61 50.36
C GLY A 410 -9.92 12.29 49.03
N HIS A 411 -9.41 12.79 47.90
CA HIS A 411 -10.03 12.55 46.59
C HIS A 411 -9.93 11.07 46.14
N PRO A 412 -10.98 10.47 45.54
CA PRO A 412 -10.97 9.07 45.09
C PRO A 412 -9.83 8.73 44.12
N LEU A 413 -9.44 9.70 43.28
CA LEU A 413 -8.31 9.55 42.34
C LEU A 413 -6.97 9.37 43.03
N ALA A 414 -6.75 9.99 44.20
CA ALA A 414 -5.49 9.83 44.95
C ALA A 414 -5.33 8.38 45.45
N ARG A 415 -6.42 7.75 45.91
CA ARG A 415 -6.43 6.35 46.33
C ARG A 415 -6.23 5.38 45.17
N LEU A 416 -6.74 5.71 43.99
CA LEU A 416 -6.60 4.89 42.80
C LEU A 416 -5.17 4.96 42.25
N GLN A 417 -4.56 6.15 42.27
CA GLN A 417 -3.19 6.37 41.83
C GLN A 417 -2.17 5.73 42.77
N ASP A 418 -2.37 5.82 44.09
CA ASP A 418 -1.54 5.12 45.07
C ASP A 418 -1.64 3.58 44.94
N ARG A 419 -2.79 3.08 44.47
CA ARG A 419 -2.96 1.66 44.12
C ARG A 419 -2.21 1.29 42.84
N LEU A 420 -2.27 2.13 41.81
CA LEU A 420 -1.60 1.90 40.53
C LEU A 420 -0.07 1.94 40.67
N VAL A 421 0.48 2.91 41.40
CA VAL A 421 1.92 3.03 41.65
C VAL A 421 2.44 1.80 42.41
N ARG A 422 1.67 1.30 43.39
CA ARG A 422 2.02 0.05 44.09
C ARG A 422 1.94 -1.18 43.19
N MET A 423 1.04 -1.18 42.20
CA MET A 423 0.87 -2.28 41.24
C MET A 423 1.98 -2.29 40.19
N GLU A 424 2.39 -1.12 39.67
CA GLU A 424 3.52 -0.97 38.74
C GLU A 424 4.84 -1.42 39.37
N ARG A 425 5.08 -1.09 40.64
CA ARG A 425 6.27 -1.55 41.35
C ARG A 425 6.30 -3.08 41.51
N ARG A 426 5.14 -3.71 41.71
CA ARG A 426 5.03 -5.18 41.76
C ARG A 426 5.20 -5.83 40.39
N LEU A 427 4.66 -5.22 39.33
CA LEU A 427 4.81 -5.68 37.95
C LEU A 427 6.27 -5.57 37.48
N GLY A 428 6.97 -4.48 37.79
CA GLY A 428 8.39 -4.33 37.45
C GLY A 428 9.28 -5.33 38.17
N LEU A 429 8.98 -5.67 39.42
CA LEU A 429 9.68 -6.74 40.13
C LEU A 429 9.39 -8.11 39.49
N MET A 430 8.15 -8.40 39.09
CA MET A 430 7.81 -9.64 38.38
C MET A 430 8.48 -9.75 37.01
N GLU A 431 8.54 -8.67 36.22
CA GLU A 431 9.26 -8.66 34.94
C GLU A 431 10.75 -8.94 35.13
N GLN A 432 11.37 -8.40 36.19
CA GLN A 432 12.77 -8.67 36.51
C GLN A 432 13.01 -10.15 36.86
N PHE A 433 12.07 -10.81 37.54
CA PHE A 433 12.19 -12.24 37.86
C PHE A 433 11.90 -13.14 36.64
N VAL A 434 10.94 -12.79 35.78
CA VAL A 434 10.60 -13.59 34.58
C VAL A 434 11.66 -13.46 33.48
N THR A 435 12.39 -12.35 33.43
CA THR A 435 13.48 -12.13 32.47
C THR A 435 14.87 -12.45 33.01
N SER A 436 14.97 -12.95 34.25
CA SER A 436 16.28 -13.29 34.83
C SER A 436 16.88 -14.56 34.19
N PRO A 437 18.21 -14.64 34.08
CA PRO A 437 18.90 -15.86 33.63
C PRO A 437 18.55 -17.07 34.49
N ASP A 438 18.40 -16.89 35.80
CA ASP A 438 18.09 -17.96 36.75
C ASP A 438 16.71 -18.59 36.50
N PHE A 439 15.70 -17.77 36.16
CA PHE A 439 14.37 -18.28 35.82
C PHE A 439 14.37 -19.06 34.49
N SER A 440 15.22 -18.65 33.54
CA SER A 440 15.38 -19.38 32.28
C SER A 440 16.07 -20.74 32.47
N LEU A 441 17.04 -20.82 33.40
CA LEU A 441 17.73 -22.05 33.76
C LEU A 441 16.81 -23.01 34.53
N GLU A 442 16.04 -22.51 35.49
CA GLU A 442 15.05 -23.30 36.24
C GLU A 442 14.00 -23.93 35.32
N ARG A 443 13.56 -23.18 34.29
CA ARG A 443 12.61 -23.68 33.28
C ARG A 443 13.23 -24.76 32.40
N GLN A 444 14.48 -24.58 31.98
CA GLN A 444 15.22 -25.59 31.20
C GLN A 444 15.47 -26.86 32.02
N PHE A 445 15.77 -26.72 33.32
CA PHE A 445 15.97 -27.85 34.23
C PHE A 445 14.68 -28.66 34.44
N ARG A 446 13.55 -27.98 34.66
CA ARG A 446 12.24 -28.65 34.76
C ARG A 446 11.79 -29.31 33.46
N ASP A 447 12.13 -28.74 32.31
CA ASP A 447 11.83 -29.37 31.02
C ASP A 447 12.72 -30.60 30.79
N LEU A 448 13.98 -30.58 31.24
CA LEU A 448 14.89 -31.74 31.22
C LEU A 448 14.41 -32.87 32.14
N GLU A 449 14.01 -32.58 33.39
CA GLU A 449 13.43 -33.57 34.31
C GLU A 449 12.15 -34.21 33.75
N ARG A 450 11.31 -33.43 33.05
CA ARG A 450 10.11 -33.96 32.39
C ARG A 450 10.41 -34.85 31.20
N THR A 451 11.51 -34.62 30.50
CA THR A 451 11.94 -35.49 29.39
C THR A 451 12.62 -36.77 29.87
N ASP A 452 13.35 -36.75 30.98
CA ASP A 452 13.96 -37.96 31.54
C ASP A 452 12.95 -38.84 32.26
N GLY A 453 11.94 -38.26 32.94
CA GLY A 453 10.83 -39.02 33.53
C GLY A 453 9.90 -39.72 32.52
N ARG A 454 10.06 -39.48 31.21
CA ARG A 454 9.35 -40.19 30.14
C ARG A 454 10.18 -41.29 29.47
N ARG A 455 11.45 -41.47 29.87
CA ARG A 455 12.36 -42.49 29.32
C ARG A 455 12.78 -43.56 30.33
N ALA A 456 12.26 -43.52 31.56
CA ALA A 456 12.43 -44.56 32.58
C ALA A 456 11.26 -45.54 32.59
#